data_AF-A0A813FAI1-F1
#
_entry.id   AF-A0A813FAI1-F1
#
_cell.length_a   1.000
_cell.length_b   1.000
_cell.length_c   1.000
_cell.angle_alpha   90.00
_cell.angle_beta   90.00
_cell.angle_gamma   90.00
#
_symmetry.space_group_name_H-M   'P 1'
#
loop_
_entity.id
_entity.type
_entity.pdbx_description
1 polymer ?
#
loop_
_entity_poly.entity_id
_entity_poly.type
_entity_poly.pdbx_seq_one_letter_code
_entity_poly.pdbx_strand_id
1 'polypeptide(L)'
;TIGGGDDAFNTFFSETGAGKHVPRCVMVDLEPTVVDEVRTGTYRQLFHPEQLISGKEDAANNFARGHYTVGKEIVDLVLDRIRKLADNCTGLQGFMVFNTCGGGTGSGLGCLLLE
;
A
#
# COMPACT_ATOMS: atom_id res chain seq x y z
N THR A 1 26.08 -17.21 -11.57
CA THR A 1 26.18 -17.33 -10.10
C THR A 1 25.22 -16.33 -9.53
N ILE A 2 24.00 -16.77 -9.18
CA ILE A 2 22.96 -15.92 -8.58
C ILE A 2 23.09 -16.13 -7.08
N GLY A 3 23.48 -15.10 -6.34
CA GLY A 3 23.79 -15.19 -4.92
C GLY A 3 25.14 -14.55 -4.65
N GLY A 4 25.12 -13.29 -4.23
CA GLY A 4 26.36 -12.57 -3.89
C GLY A 4 26.29 -11.04 -3.93
N GLY A 5 25.12 -10.42 -3.80
CA GLY A 5 24.99 -8.96 -3.72
C GLY A 5 23.82 -8.56 -2.83
N ASP A 6 24.13 -8.16 -1.59
CA ASP A 6 23.25 -7.43 -0.66
C ASP A 6 21.77 -7.88 -0.61
N ASP A 7 21.51 -9.16 -0.30
CA ASP A 7 20.15 -9.70 -0.12
C ASP A 7 19.32 -9.00 0.98
N ALA A 8 19.93 -8.15 1.81
CA ALA A 8 19.24 -7.43 2.87
C ALA A 8 18.17 -6.47 2.33
N PHE A 9 18.39 -5.79 1.19
CA PHE A 9 17.39 -4.86 0.65
C PHE A 9 16.22 -5.57 -0.05
N ASN A 10 16.38 -6.84 -0.43
CA ASN A 10 15.30 -7.65 -1.02
C ASN A 10 14.13 -7.89 -0.06
N THR A 11 14.33 -7.62 1.24
CA THR A 11 13.26 -7.57 2.24
C THR A 11 12.23 -6.48 1.93
N PHE A 12 12.66 -5.31 1.48
CA PHE A 12 11.80 -4.16 1.16
C PHE A 12 11.52 -4.01 -0.33
N PHE A 13 12.35 -4.60 -1.20
CA PHE A 13 12.24 -4.48 -2.65
C PHE A 13 12.08 -5.84 -3.34
N SER A 14 11.31 -5.86 -4.41
CA SER A 14 11.30 -6.96 -5.38
C SER A 14 12.09 -6.56 -6.61
N GLU A 15 13.00 -7.42 -7.06
CA GLU A 15 13.73 -7.23 -8.30
C GLU A 15 12.94 -7.79 -9.49
N THR A 16 12.82 -7.01 -10.55
CA THR A 16 12.25 -7.45 -11.82
C THR A 16 13.35 -8.02 -12.72
N GLY A 17 13.01 -8.86 -13.71
CA GLY A 17 13.99 -9.41 -14.66
C GLY A 17 14.76 -8.37 -15.49
N ALA A 18 14.35 -7.10 -15.45
CA ALA A 18 15.06 -5.97 -16.07
C ALA A 18 16.04 -5.25 -15.11
N GLY A 19 16.28 -5.80 -13.91
CA GLY A 19 17.15 -5.20 -12.88
C GLY A 19 16.53 -4.01 -12.12
N LYS A 20 15.25 -3.72 -12.34
CA LYS A 20 14.53 -2.67 -11.61
C LYS A 20 14.05 -3.20 -10.26
N HIS A 21 14.33 -2.43 -9.21
CA HIS A 21 13.87 -2.68 -7.85
C HIS A 21 12.57 -1.93 -7.59
N VAL A 22 11.51 -2.66 -7.24
CA VAL A 22 10.18 -2.12 -6.95
C VAL A 22 9.89 -2.31 -5.45
N PRO A 23 9.46 -1.26 -4.72
CA PRO A 23 9.11 -1.39 -3.31
C PRO A 23 7.97 -2.39 -3.08
N ARG A 24 8.06 -3.18 -2.01
CA ARG A 24 6.99 -4.02 -1.47
C ARG A 24 6.08 -3.18 -0.57
N CYS A 25 5.40 -2.20 -1.15
CA CYS A 25 4.45 -1.35 -0.44
C CYS A 25 3.10 -1.28 -1.16
N VAL A 26 2.05 -0.93 -0.40
CA VAL A 26 0.76 -0.52 -0.93
C VAL A 26 0.44 0.83 -0.32
N MET A 27 0.14 1.82 -1.16
CA MET A 27 -0.32 3.14 -0.71
C MET A 27 -1.83 3.21 -0.96
N VAL A 28 -2.56 3.58 0.09
CA VAL A 28 -4.02 3.61 0.06
C VAL A 28 -4.47 4.94 0.62
N ASP A 29 -5.34 5.61 -0.12
CA ASP A 29 -6.13 6.72 0.40
C ASP A 29 -7.55 6.66 -0.15
N LEU A 30 -8.51 7.22 0.58
CA LEU A 30 -9.91 7.27 0.18
C LEU A 30 -10.18 8.42 -0.80
N GLU A 31 -9.26 9.38 -0.89
CA GLU A 31 -9.26 10.42 -1.92
C GLU A 31 -8.03 10.31 -2.85
N PRO A 32 -8.10 10.80 -4.09
CA PRO A 32 -7.03 10.62 -5.06
C PRO A 32 -5.84 11.57 -4.89
N THR A 33 -6.03 12.72 -4.22
CA THR A 33 -5.08 13.84 -4.23
C THR A 33 -3.66 13.42 -3.87
N VAL A 34 -3.47 12.80 -2.70
CA VAL A 34 -2.13 12.43 -2.19
C VAL A 34 -1.51 11.30 -3.01
N VAL A 35 -2.31 10.34 -3.46
CA VAL A 35 -1.84 9.21 -4.28
C VAL A 35 -1.42 9.67 -5.67
N ASP A 36 -2.12 10.63 -6.25
CA ASP A 36 -1.81 11.18 -7.57
C ASP A 36 -0.53 12.03 -7.56
N GLU A 37 -0.21 12.70 -6.45
CA GLU A 37 1.10 13.33 -6.27
C GLU A 37 2.24 12.30 -6.33
N VAL A 38 2.06 11.12 -5.73
CA VAL A 38 3.06 10.03 -5.83
C VAL A 38 3.17 9.52 -7.27
N ARG A 39 2.04 9.39 -7.98
CA ARG A 39 2.00 8.96 -9.40
C ARG A 39 2.65 9.93 -10.36
N THR A 40 2.74 11.21 -10.00
CA THR A 40 3.27 12.28 -10.87
C THR A 40 4.61 12.84 -10.39
N GLY A 41 5.00 12.55 -9.16
CA GLY A 41 6.22 13.05 -8.53
C GLY A 41 7.51 12.40 -9.05
N THR A 42 8.62 12.76 -8.40
CA THR A 42 9.98 12.33 -8.78
C THR A 42 10.11 10.80 -8.86
N TYR A 43 9.46 10.08 -7.92
CA TYR A 43 9.51 8.63 -7.82
C TYR A 43 8.35 7.92 -8.54
N ARG A 44 7.67 8.57 -9.48
CA ARG A 44 6.54 8.00 -10.23
C ARG A 44 6.81 6.65 -10.91
N GLN A 45 8.07 6.40 -11.30
CA GLN A 45 8.48 5.13 -11.92
C GLN A 45 8.91 4.09 -10.90
N LEU A 46 9.06 4.43 -9.62
CA LEU A 46 9.55 3.50 -8.60
C LEU A 46 8.47 2.49 -8.20
N PHE A 47 7.24 2.97 -7.97
CA PHE A 47 6.12 2.16 -7.50
C PHE A 47 5.40 1.46 -8.64
N HIS A 48 4.79 0.31 -8.35
CA HIS A 48 3.90 -0.32 -9.31
C HIS A 48 2.54 0.41 -9.29
N PRO A 49 1.94 0.78 -10.43
CA PRO A 49 0.68 1.54 -10.44
C PRO A 49 -0.47 0.85 -9.69
N GLU A 50 -0.51 -0.48 -9.71
CA GLU A 50 -1.52 -1.26 -8.97
C GLU A 50 -1.33 -1.26 -7.44
N GLN A 51 -0.19 -0.83 -6.93
CA GLN A 51 0.06 -0.65 -5.49
C GLN A 51 -0.44 0.72 -4.99
N LEU A 52 -0.82 1.62 -5.90
CA LEU A 52 -1.29 2.96 -5.59
C LEU A 52 -2.82 2.97 -5.73
N ILE A 53 -3.53 2.81 -4.62
CA ILE A 53 -4.98 2.66 -4.56
C ILE A 53 -5.59 3.96 -4.06
N SER A 54 -6.52 4.52 -4.83
CA SER A 54 -7.29 5.70 -4.43
C SER A 54 -8.79 5.44 -4.52
N GLY A 55 -9.52 5.92 -3.52
CA GLY A 55 -10.97 6.01 -3.54
C GLY A 55 -11.47 7.25 -4.29
N LYS A 56 -12.80 7.45 -4.27
CA LYS A 56 -13.47 8.61 -4.87
C LYS A 56 -13.94 9.64 -3.85
N GLU A 57 -14.16 9.21 -2.60
CA GLU A 57 -14.74 10.01 -1.53
C GLU A 57 -13.86 9.90 -0.29
N ASP A 58 -13.61 11.02 0.37
CA ASP A 58 -12.83 11.06 1.59
C ASP A 58 -13.61 10.52 2.81
N ALA A 59 -12.89 10.24 3.90
CA ALA A 59 -13.52 9.96 5.19
C ALA A 59 -13.94 11.23 5.96
N ALA A 60 -13.58 12.44 5.49
CA ALA A 60 -13.89 13.72 6.12
C ALA A 60 -13.58 13.78 7.64
N ASN A 61 -12.41 13.28 8.05
CA ASN A 61 -12.00 13.15 9.46
C ASN A 61 -12.97 12.34 10.35
N ASN A 62 -13.80 11.48 9.76
CA ASN A 62 -14.77 10.65 10.47
C ASN A 62 -14.34 9.18 10.47
N PHE A 63 -14.04 8.65 11.66
CA PHE A 63 -13.72 7.23 11.86
C PHE A 63 -14.79 6.31 11.29
N ALA A 64 -16.07 6.61 11.54
CA ALA A 64 -17.16 5.74 11.10
C ALA A 64 -17.27 5.67 9.58
N ARG A 65 -16.94 6.74 8.86
CA ARG A 65 -16.87 6.71 7.40
C ARG A 65 -15.71 5.83 6.91
N GLY A 66 -14.54 6.00 7.52
CA GLY A 66 -13.36 5.20 7.19
C GLY A 66 -13.53 3.71 7.52
N HIS A 67 -14.27 3.37 8.57
CA HIS A 67 -14.38 1.99 9.05
C HIS A 67 -15.65 1.26 8.57
N TYR A 68 -16.81 1.91 8.60
CA TYR A 68 -18.09 1.23 8.38
C TYR A 68 -18.71 1.47 7.01
N THR A 69 -18.39 2.58 6.32
CA THR A 69 -19.02 2.93 5.04
C THR A 69 -18.01 2.93 3.90
N VAL A 70 -17.35 4.07 3.65
CA VAL A 70 -16.46 4.28 2.50
C VAL A 70 -15.30 3.29 2.51
N GLY A 71 -14.69 3.02 3.67
CA GLY A 71 -13.59 2.07 3.74
C GLY A 71 -13.98 0.63 3.42
N LYS A 72 -15.23 0.22 3.67
CA LYS A 72 -15.70 -1.12 3.30
C LYS A 72 -15.78 -1.33 1.80
N GLU A 73 -15.97 -0.26 1.02
CA GLU A 73 -16.01 -0.37 -0.43
C GLU A 73 -14.63 -0.65 -1.04
N ILE A 74 -13.55 -0.25 -0.35
CA ILE A 74 -12.18 -0.35 -0.86
C ILE A 74 -11.36 -1.47 -0.20
N VAL A 75 -11.73 -1.92 1.00
CA VAL A 75 -10.91 -2.85 1.80
C VAL A 75 -10.61 -4.15 1.04
N ASP A 76 -11.59 -4.71 0.33
CA ASP A 76 -11.41 -5.95 -0.43
C ASP A 76 -10.36 -5.79 -1.54
N LEU A 77 -10.38 -4.63 -2.23
CA LEU A 77 -9.38 -4.30 -3.24
C LEU A 77 -7.98 -4.18 -2.61
N VAL A 78 -7.88 -3.54 -1.44
CA VAL A 78 -6.61 -3.38 -0.73
C VAL A 78 -6.05 -4.74 -0.30
N LEU A 79 -6.89 -5.60 0.29
CA LEU A 79 -6.51 -6.94 0.73
C LEU A 79 -6.05 -7.81 -0.44
N ASP A 80 -6.71 -7.72 -1.60
CA ASP A 80 -6.29 -8.43 -2.80
C ASP A 80 -4.92 -7.96 -3.30
N ARG A 81 -4.60 -6.66 -3.20
CA ARG A 81 -3.26 -6.15 -3.57
C ARG A 81 -2.19 -6.57 -2.56
N ILE A 82 -2.51 -6.56 -1.26
CA ILE A 82 -1.61 -7.07 -0.22
C ILE A 82 -1.34 -8.56 -0.45
N ARG A 83 -2.38 -9.36 -0.75
CA ARG A 83 -2.25 -10.79 -1.04
C ARG A 83 -1.30 -11.05 -2.20
N LYS A 84 -1.44 -10.32 -3.32
CA LYS A 84 -0.52 -10.44 -4.46
C LYS A 84 0.95 -10.16 -4.10
N LEU A 85 1.20 -9.21 -3.20
CA LEU A 85 2.56 -8.94 -2.73
C LEU A 85 3.06 -10.02 -1.77
N ALA A 86 2.19 -10.53 -0.90
CA ALA A 86 2.50 -11.63 0.00
C ALA A 86 2.83 -12.92 -0.77
N ASP A 87 2.08 -13.24 -1.82
CA ASP A 87 2.31 -14.43 -2.67
C ASP A 87 3.68 -14.36 -3.40
N ASN A 88 4.16 -13.15 -3.67
CA ASN A 88 5.48 -12.89 -4.25
C ASN A 88 6.62 -12.89 -3.21
N CYS A 89 6.36 -13.21 -1.95
CA CYS A 89 7.36 -13.35 -0.90
C CYS A 89 7.61 -14.83 -0.59
N THR A 90 8.87 -15.25 -0.56
CA THR A 90 9.23 -16.63 -0.18
C THR A 90 9.13 -16.90 1.33
N GLY A 91 9.08 -15.84 2.15
CA GLY A 91 9.02 -15.91 3.61
C GLY A 91 8.60 -14.57 4.21
N LEU A 92 7.29 -14.27 4.12
CA LEU A 92 6.73 -13.05 4.67
C LEU A 92 6.84 -13.04 6.21
N GLN A 93 7.53 -12.04 6.76
CA GLN A 93 7.68 -11.89 8.21
C GLN A 93 6.50 -11.15 8.86
N GLY A 94 5.91 -10.19 8.15
CA GLY A 94 4.81 -9.37 8.66
C GLY A 94 4.58 -8.12 7.82
N PHE A 95 3.83 -7.19 8.37
CA PHE A 95 3.46 -5.92 7.74
C PHE A 95 3.90 -4.74 8.60
N MET A 96 4.29 -3.64 7.95
CA MET A 96 4.45 -2.35 8.60
C MET A 96 3.33 -1.44 8.11
N VAL A 97 2.44 -1.06 9.03
CA VAL A 97 1.28 -0.21 8.72
C VAL A 97 1.58 1.19 9.21
N PHE A 98 1.53 2.15 8.27
CA PHE A 98 1.71 3.57 8.56
C PHE A 98 0.37 4.27 8.39
N ASN A 99 -0.21 4.75 9.47
CA ASN A 99 -1.47 5.47 9.48
C ASN A 99 -1.47 6.58 10.53
N THR A 100 -2.41 7.52 10.40
CA THR A 100 -2.63 8.57 11.39
C THR A 100 -3.76 8.18 12.32
N CYS A 101 -3.62 8.45 13.62
CA CYS A 101 -4.70 8.19 14.59
C CYS A 101 -5.83 9.23 14.52
N GLY A 102 -5.54 10.45 14.02
CA GLY A 102 -6.50 11.56 14.02
C GLY A 102 -7.34 11.72 12.75
N GLY A 103 -6.93 11.12 11.63
CA GLY A 103 -7.64 11.21 10.36
C GLY A 103 -8.70 10.12 10.19
N GLY A 104 -9.73 10.36 9.38
CA GLY A 104 -10.81 9.40 9.16
C GLY A 104 -10.35 8.14 8.40
N THR A 105 -9.53 8.31 7.35
CA THR A 105 -8.94 7.19 6.60
C THR A 105 -7.92 6.44 7.45
N GLY A 106 -6.95 7.17 8.02
CA GLY A 106 -5.88 6.57 8.82
C GLY A 106 -6.39 5.77 10.02
N SER A 107 -7.35 6.33 10.77
CA SER A 107 -7.93 5.64 11.93
C SER A 107 -8.95 4.59 11.50
N GLY A 108 -9.95 4.95 10.71
CA GLY A 108 -11.07 4.07 10.37
C GLY A 108 -10.69 2.91 9.47
N LEU A 109 -10.16 3.23 8.28
CA LEU A 109 -9.72 2.21 7.31
C LEU A 109 -8.50 1.46 7.82
N GLY A 110 -7.58 2.15 8.52
CA GLY A 110 -6.43 1.51 9.15
C GLY A 110 -6.82 0.47 10.20
N CYS A 111 -7.82 0.76 11.05
CA CYS A 111 -8.36 -0.24 11.98
C CYS A 111 -9.05 -1.39 11.23
N LEU A 112 -9.88 -1.09 10.23
CA LEU A 112 -10.57 -2.11 9.44
C LEU A 112 -9.59 -3.06 8.73
N LEU A 113 -8.42 -2.57 8.30
CA LEU A 113 -7.40 -3.39 7.64
C LEU A 113 -6.68 -4.35 8.61
N LEU A 114 -6.66 -4.01 9.90
CA LEU A 114 -5.98 -4.79 10.94
C LEU A 114 -6.90 -5.83 11.59
N GLU A 115 -8.20 -5.73 11.37
CA GLU A 115 -9.22 -6.70 11.80
C GLU A 115 -9.24 -7.94 10.89
#